data_AF-A0AAU9T6L5-F1
#
_entry.id   AF-A0AAU9T6L5-F1
#
_cell.length_a   1.000
_cell.length_b   1.000
_cell.length_c   1.000
_cell.angle_alpha   90.00
_cell.angle_beta   90.00
_cell.angle_gamma   90.00
#
_symmetry.space_group_name_H-M   'P 1'
#
loop_
_entity.id
_entity.type
_entity.pdbx_description
1 polymer ?
#
loop_
_entity_poly.entity_id
_entity_poly.type
_entity_poly.pdbx_seq_one_letter_code
_entity_poly.pdbx_strand_id
1 'polypeptide(L)'
;MLTYEESQDESERLLIGTKILEGTHYVMHPNGSAMFAVKIGSPSFELFPFDDTNGEDFEYSYAGEGIAKGYGFRYPGYKPGSLFVTSKGLLMFVWKETRVVLTLQRLDLEDLLKKGVCVYLLCLHV
;
A
#
# COMPACT_ATOMS: atom_id res chain seq x y z
N MET A 1 -2.08 3.24 5.68
CA MET A 1 -3.36 3.92 5.37
C MET A 1 -3.54 3.92 3.88
N LEU A 2 -4.76 3.75 3.39
CA LEU A 2 -5.07 3.91 1.98
C LEU A 2 -5.90 5.17 1.81
N THR A 3 -5.55 5.99 0.83
CA THR A 3 -6.27 7.22 0.47
C THR A 3 -6.48 7.28 -1.04
N TYR A 4 -7.52 7.98 -1.46
CA TYR A 4 -7.80 8.22 -2.87
C TYR A 4 -7.48 9.68 -3.21
N GLU A 5 -6.89 9.90 -4.37
CA GLU A 5 -6.74 11.21 -4.99
C GLU A 5 -7.36 11.17 -6.38
N GLU A 6 -8.05 12.25 -6.76
CA GLU A 6 -8.67 12.42 -8.06
C GLU A 6 -8.01 13.62 -8.76
N SER A 7 -7.71 13.48 -10.06
CA SER A 7 -7.22 14.59 -10.86
C SER A 7 -8.30 15.67 -11.01
N GLN A 8 -7.90 16.92 -11.24
CA GLN A 8 -8.85 18.03 -11.43
C GLN A 8 -9.83 17.80 -12.58
N ASP A 9 -9.45 16.99 -13.56
CA ASP A 9 -10.27 16.64 -14.72
C ASP A 9 -10.98 15.28 -14.57
N GLU A 10 -10.97 14.67 -13.38
CA GLU A 10 -11.51 13.32 -13.03
C GLU A 10 -10.98 12.16 -13.89
N SER A 11 -10.02 12.44 -14.77
CA SER A 11 -9.45 11.50 -15.75
C SER A 11 -8.57 10.43 -15.09
N GLU A 12 -8.01 10.72 -13.93
CA GLU A 12 -7.12 9.82 -13.21
C GLU A 12 -7.52 9.72 -11.74
N ARG A 13 -7.71 8.49 -11.28
CA ARG A 13 -7.94 8.17 -9.88
C ARG A 13 -6.75 7.36 -9.34
N LEU A 14 -6.11 7.90 -8.32
CA LEU A 14 -4.96 7.31 -7.65
C LEU A 14 -5.38 6.68 -6.33
N LEU A 15 -4.85 5.48 -6.05
CA LEU A 15 -4.87 4.88 -4.72
C LEU A 15 -3.46 4.98 -4.14
N ILE A 16 -3.34 5.63 -2.99
CA ILE A 16 -2.06 5.91 -2.33
C ILE A 16 -1.99 5.13 -1.03
N GLY A 17 -0.92 4.33 -0.88
CA GLY A 17 -0.60 3.64 0.35
C GLY A 17 0.38 4.42 1.19
N THR A 18 -0.04 4.90 2.35
CA THR A 18 0.74 5.78 3.23
C THR A 18 1.16 5.06 4.50
N LYS A 19 2.42 5.24 4.92
CA LYS A 19 2.94 4.66 6.17
C LYS A 19 2.27 5.33 7.37
N ILE A 20 1.64 4.53 8.24
CA ILE A 20 1.11 5.00 9.53
C ILE A 20 2.14 4.67 10.60
N LEU A 21 2.88 5.69 11.05
CA LEU A 21 3.60 5.72 12.33
C LEU A 21 4.55 4.54 12.65
N GLU A 22 5.84 4.71 12.35
CA GLU A 22 6.91 4.05 13.12
C GLU A 22 7.87 5.12 13.61
N GLY A 23 7.93 5.39 14.90
CA GLY A 23 9.04 6.18 15.42
C GLY A 23 8.91 6.65 16.87
N THR A 24 9.86 6.23 17.70
CA THR A 24 10.30 6.95 18.90
C THR A 24 11.62 7.70 18.69
N HIS A 25 12.31 7.55 17.54
CA HIS A 25 13.57 8.24 17.27
C HIS A 25 13.76 8.68 15.80
N TYR A 26 14.19 9.94 15.65
CA TYR A 26 14.75 10.68 14.51
C TYR A 26 14.42 10.25 13.07
N VAL A 27 13.56 11.06 12.41
CA VAL A 27 13.58 11.65 11.04
C VAL A 27 13.89 10.77 9.80
N MET A 28 14.31 9.51 9.96
CA MET A 28 14.65 8.63 8.85
C MET A 28 13.41 8.13 8.09
N HIS A 29 12.22 8.11 8.72
CA HIS A 29 10.97 7.64 8.11
C HIS A 29 9.80 8.54 8.53
N PRO A 30 9.64 9.74 7.95
CA PRO A 30 8.55 10.64 8.30
C PRO A 30 7.21 9.94 8.05
N ASN A 31 6.44 9.88 9.12
CA ASN A 31 5.09 9.35 9.09
C ASN A 31 4.22 10.15 8.12
N GLY A 32 3.26 9.48 7.47
CA GLY A 32 2.47 10.13 6.43
C GLY A 32 3.14 10.12 5.04
N SER A 33 4.31 9.51 4.87
CA SER A 33 4.92 9.34 3.54
C SER A 33 4.21 8.26 2.71
N ALA A 34 3.97 8.55 1.43
CA ALA A 34 3.50 7.58 0.47
C ALA A 34 4.55 6.47 0.26
N MET A 35 4.12 5.22 0.42
CA MET A 35 4.89 4.01 0.11
C MET A 35 4.68 3.60 -1.35
N PHE A 36 3.49 3.83 -1.90
CA PHE A 36 3.18 3.63 -3.31
C PHE A 36 1.98 4.50 -3.73
N ALA A 37 1.86 4.73 -5.04
CA ALA A 37 0.68 5.28 -5.69
C ALA A 37 0.37 4.45 -6.93
N VAL A 38 -0.88 4.00 -7.10
CA VAL A 38 -1.31 3.24 -8.28
C VAL A 38 -2.53 3.87 -8.95
N LYS A 39 -2.62 3.72 -10.27
CA LYS A 39 -3.75 4.21 -11.07
C LYS A 39 -4.86 3.16 -11.06
N ILE A 40 -5.98 3.46 -10.40
CA ILE A 40 -7.09 2.51 -10.27
C ILE A 40 -8.20 2.72 -11.29
N GLY A 41 -8.19 3.84 -12.02
CA GLY A 41 -9.11 4.08 -13.14
C GLY A 41 -8.84 3.19 -14.35
N SER A 42 -7.64 2.59 -14.44
CA SER A 42 -7.20 1.73 -15.52
C SER A 42 -6.58 0.45 -14.97
N PRO A 43 -7.38 -0.62 -14.78
CA PRO A 43 -6.87 -1.92 -14.38
C PRO A 43 -5.79 -2.41 -15.36
N SER A 44 -4.72 -2.98 -14.84
CA SER A 44 -3.76 -3.75 -15.63
C SER A 44 -4.12 -5.23 -15.66
N PHE A 45 -3.61 -5.93 -16.68
CA PHE A 45 -3.72 -7.39 -16.83
C PHE A 45 -2.38 -8.08 -16.54
N GLU A 46 -1.62 -7.53 -15.59
CA GLU A 46 -0.34 -8.12 -15.20
C GLU A 46 -0.59 -9.40 -14.38
N LEU A 47 0.17 -10.44 -14.70
CA LEU A 47 0.18 -11.66 -13.89
C LEU A 47 1.05 -11.44 -12.66
N PHE A 48 0.66 -12.07 -11.55
CA PHE A 48 1.48 -12.04 -10.35
C PHE A 48 2.84 -12.71 -10.63
N PRO A 49 3.97 -12.09 -10.23
CA PRO A 49 5.29 -12.47 -10.73
C PRO A 49 5.92 -13.70 -10.04
N PHE A 50 5.18 -14.38 -9.17
CA PHE A 50 5.64 -15.58 -8.45
C PHE A 50 4.74 -16.76 -8.74
N ASP A 51 5.35 -17.92 -9.02
CA ASP A 51 4.63 -19.14 -9.39
C ASP A 51 3.89 -19.79 -8.20
N ASP A 52 4.41 -19.63 -6.98
CA ASP A 52 3.79 -20.11 -5.74
C ASP A 52 2.91 -19.02 -5.12
N THR A 53 1.68 -18.85 -5.65
CA THR A 53 0.70 -17.91 -5.08
C THR A 53 0.05 -18.44 -3.79
N ASN A 54 0.47 -19.59 -3.29
CA ASN A 54 -0.10 -20.27 -2.12
C ASN A 54 -1.62 -20.52 -2.24
N GLY A 55 -2.13 -20.61 -3.48
CA GLY A 55 -3.56 -20.73 -3.78
C GLY A 55 -4.35 -19.42 -3.68
N GLU A 56 -3.68 -18.27 -3.66
CA GLU A 56 -4.34 -16.97 -3.81
C GLU A 56 -4.70 -16.72 -5.28
N ASP A 57 -5.97 -16.41 -5.52
CA ASP A 57 -6.48 -15.94 -6.81
C ASP A 57 -6.43 -14.41 -6.84
N PHE A 58 -5.90 -13.85 -7.92
CA PHE A 58 -5.79 -12.41 -8.14
C PHE A 58 -6.88 -11.92 -9.09
N GLU A 59 -7.70 -10.97 -8.64
CA GLU A 59 -8.80 -10.44 -9.44
C GLU A 59 -8.37 -9.26 -10.30
N TYR A 60 -7.58 -8.36 -9.72
CA TYR A 60 -7.17 -7.12 -10.37
C TYR A 60 -5.70 -6.83 -10.12
N SER A 61 -5.09 -6.17 -11.10
CA SER A 61 -3.79 -5.53 -10.93
C SER A 61 -3.89 -4.06 -11.33
N TYR A 62 -3.05 -3.21 -10.74
CA TYR A 62 -2.99 -1.78 -11.02
C TYR A 62 -1.54 -1.34 -11.10
N ALA A 63 -1.16 -0.71 -12.21
CA ALA A 63 0.18 -0.19 -12.39
C ALA A 63 0.39 1.10 -11.57
N GLY A 64 1.62 1.30 -11.11
CA GLY A 64 2.01 2.53 -10.45
C GLY A 64 3.47 2.53 -10.06
N GLU A 65 3.77 3.27 -9.00
CA GLU A 65 5.14 3.46 -8.53
C GLU A 65 5.21 3.36 -7.01
N GLY A 66 6.28 2.75 -6.52
CA GLY A 66 6.58 2.59 -5.11
C GLY A 66 7.83 3.35 -4.73
N ILE A 67 7.91 3.74 -3.46
CA ILE A 67 9.09 4.39 -2.91
C ILE A 67 10.32 3.48 -3.04
N ALA A 68 11.46 4.06 -3.41
CA ALA A 68 12.74 3.41 -3.48
C ALA A 68 13.81 4.26 -2.78
N LYS A 69 15.00 3.68 -2.56
CA LYS A 69 16.11 4.39 -1.91
C LYS A 69 16.39 5.72 -2.63
N GLY A 70 16.49 6.81 -1.86
CA GLY A 70 16.78 8.17 -2.31
C GLY A 70 17.53 8.95 -1.23
N TYR A 71 17.87 10.22 -1.49
CA TYR A 71 18.60 11.07 -0.54
C TYR A 71 17.64 11.63 0.54
N GLY A 72 17.41 10.82 1.57
CA GLY A 72 16.41 11.09 2.60
C GLY A 72 14.98 11.13 2.04
N PHE A 73 13.96 11.05 2.90
CA PHE A 73 12.55 11.14 2.48
C PHE A 73 12.15 12.52 1.91
N ARG A 74 13.10 13.45 1.77
CA ARG A 74 12.91 14.72 1.05
C ARG A 74 12.94 14.53 -0.47
N TYR A 75 13.67 13.53 -0.95
CA TYR A 75 13.77 13.20 -2.38
C TYR A 75 13.78 11.67 -2.57
N PRO A 76 12.67 10.99 -2.22
CA PRO A 76 12.55 9.58 -2.51
C PRO A 76 12.63 9.36 -4.03
N GLY A 77 13.40 8.35 -4.43
CA GLY A 77 13.25 7.81 -5.77
C GLY A 77 11.93 7.05 -5.84
N TYR A 78 11.28 7.06 -7.01
CA TYR A 78 10.15 6.19 -7.29
C TYR A 78 10.54 5.16 -8.32
N LYS A 79 10.05 3.94 -8.14
CA LYS A 79 10.32 2.82 -9.04
C LYS A 79 9.02 2.16 -9.46
N PRO A 80 8.90 1.71 -10.72
CA PRO A 80 7.71 1.03 -11.20
C PRO A 80 7.36 -0.19 -10.34
N GLY A 81 6.07 -0.33 -10.07
CA GLY A 81 5.50 -1.44 -9.34
C GLY A 81 4.04 -1.66 -9.74
N SER A 82 3.47 -2.72 -9.20
CA SER A 82 2.09 -3.11 -9.49
C SER A 82 1.40 -3.55 -8.21
N LEU A 83 0.20 -3.04 -7.97
CA LEU A 83 -0.66 -3.47 -6.88
C LEU A 83 -1.56 -4.59 -7.37
N PHE A 84 -1.56 -5.71 -6.67
CA PHE A 84 -2.43 -6.85 -6.92
C PHE A 84 -3.48 -6.95 -5.81
N VAL A 85 -4.69 -7.33 -6.18
CA VAL A 85 -5.81 -7.54 -5.26
C VAL A 85 -6.23 -9.00 -5.33
N THR A 86 -6.19 -9.70 -4.19
CA THR A 86 -6.68 -11.07 -4.11
C THR A 86 -8.20 -11.11 -3.91
N SER A 87 -8.83 -12.23 -4.25
CA SER A 87 -10.27 -12.46 -4.01
C SER A 87 -10.69 -12.34 -2.53
N LYS A 88 -9.74 -12.50 -1.61
CA LYS A 88 -9.94 -12.31 -0.16
C LYS A 88 -9.78 -10.85 0.29
N GLY A 89 -9.52 -9.93 -0.64
CA GLY A 89 -9.30 -8.51 -0.35
C GLY A 89 -7.90 -8.19 0.21
N LEU A 90 -6.94 -9.11 0.07
CA LEU A 90 -5.53 -8.83 0.39
C LEU A 90 -4.92 -7.98 -0.72
N LEU A 91 -4.12 -6.97 -0.33
CA LEU A 91 -3.46 -6.08 -1.26
C LEU A 91 -1.96 -6.36 -1.26
N MET A 92 -1.36 -6.52 -2.43
CA MET A 92 0.06 -6.85 -2.56
C MET A 92 0.71 -5.92 -3.58
N PHE A 93 1.56 -5.01 -3.12
CA PHE A 93 2.34 -4.15 -4.01
C PHE A 93 3.70 -4.79 -4.29
N VAL A 94 4.02 -4.98 -5.57
CA VAL A 94 5.28 -5.60 -6.00
C VAL A 94 6.11 -4.60 -6.78
N TRP A 95 7.34 -4.35 -6.34
CA TRP A 95 8.30 -3.57 -7.11
C TRP A 95 8.83 -4.40 -8.28
N LYS A 96 8.74 -3.90 -9.51
CA LYS A 96 9.10 -4.67 -10.73
C LYS A 96 10.57 -5.06 -10.78
N GLU A 97 11.45 -4.15 -10.36
CA GLU A 97 12.91 -4.33 -10.44
C GLU A 97 13.43 -5.29 -9.35
N THR A 98 13.00 -5.08 -8.10
CA THR A 98 13.54 -5.81 -6.94
C THR A 98 12.73 -7.05 -6.58
N ARG A 99 11.51 -7.18 -7.10
CA ARG A 99 10.51 -8.19 -6.72
C ARG A 99 10.19 -8.20 -5.22
N VAL A 100 10.49 -7.11 -4.50
CA VAL A 100 10.04 -6.97 -3.11
C VAL A 100 8.52 -6.85 -3.09
N VAL A 101 7.89 -7.47 -2.11
CA VAL A 101 6.42 -7.47 -1.93
C VAL A 101 6.07 -6.77 -0.64
N LEU A 102 5.23 -5.73 -0.72
CA LEU A 102 4.56 -5.12 0.41
C LEU A 102 3.12 -5.66 0.45
N THR A 103 2.78 -6.34 1.54
CA THR A 103 1.43 -6.86 1.75
C THR A 103 0.66 -5.94 2.70
N LEU A 104 -0.57 -5.58 2.33
CA LEU A 104 -1.49 -4.80 3.17
C LEU A 104 -2.79 -5.56 3.35
N GLN A 105 -3.22 -5.64 4.60
CA GLN A 105 -4.50 -6.25 4.98
C GLN A 105 -5.43 -5.17 5.52
N ARG A 106 -6.67 -5.17 5.06
CA ARG A 106 -7.72 -4.33 5.64
C ARG A 106 -8.08 -4.88 7.03
N LEU A 107 -8.01 -4.01 8.02
CA LEU A 107 -8.47 -4.32 9.38
C LEU A 107 -9.86 -3.73 9.56
N ASP A 108 -10.80 -4.56 10.01
CA ASP A 108 -12.10 -4.11 10.49
C ASP A 108 -11.96 -3.72 11.96
N LEU A 109 -11.87 -2.42 12.20
CA LEU A 109 -11.68 -1.91 13.55
C LEU A 109 -12.89 -2.21 14.45
N GLU A 110 -14.11 -2.20 13.90
CA GLU A 110 -15.31 -2.47 14.68
C GLU A 110 -15.33 -3.91 15.18
N ASP A 111 -15.03 -4.87 14.30
CA ASP A 111 -14.92 -6.29 14.65
C ASP A 111 -13.81 -6.54 15.66
N LEU A 112 -12.64 -5.90 15.49
CA LEU A 112 -11.52 -6.01 16.44
C LEU A 112 -11.89 -5.47 17.82
N LEU A 113 -12.55 -4.31 17.89
CA LEU A 113 -13.01 -3.72 19.14
C LEU A 113 -14.08 -4.59 19.82
N LYS A 114 -15.03 -5.15 19.06
CA LYS A 114 -16.03 -6.11 19.59
C LYS A 114 -15.40 -7.37 20.17
N LYS A 115 -14.30 -7.84 19.58
CA LYS A 115 -13.53 -9.00 20.05
C LYS A 115 -12.58 -8.68 21.21
N GLY A 116 -12.55 -7.43 21.67
CA GLY A 116 -11.61 -6.98 22.71
C GLY A 116 -10.15 -7.02 22.26
N VAL A 117 -9.89 -7.10 20.96
CA VAL A 117 -8.53 -7.10 20.40
C VAL A 117 -8.04 -5.66 20.39
N CYS A 118 -7.11 -5.36 21.29
CA CYS A 118 -6.47 -4.06 21.32
C CYS A 118 -5.40 -3.99 20.22
N VAL A 119 -5.66 -3.18 19.20
CA VAL A 119 -4.61 -2.81 18.24
C VAL A 119 -3.83 -1.67 18.89
N TYR A 120 -2.57 -1.90 19.25
CA TYR A 120 -1.69 -0.91 19.92
C TYR A 120 -1.54 0.44 19.18
N LEU A 121 -2.13 0.58 17.98
CA LEU A 121 -2.14 1.78 17.16
C LEU A 121 -3.22 2.81 17.55
N LEU A 122 -4.18 2.48 18.43
CA LEU A 122 -5.33 3.34 18.77
C LEU A 122 -5.48 3.71 20.25
N CYS A 123 -4.48 3.44 21.09
CA CYS A 123 -4.44 4.01 22.43
C CYS A 123 -4.02 5.49 22.38
N LEU A 124 -4.94 6.38 22.00
CA LEU A 124 -5.00 7.69 22.65
C LEU A 124 -5.49 7.42 24.07
N HIS A 125 -4.59 7.49 25.05
CA HIS A 125 -5.02 7.75 26.42
C HIS A 125 -5.78 9.08 26.39
N VAL A 126 -7.10 8.98 26.55
CA VAL A 126 -7.94 10.09 27.01
C VAL A 126 -7.74 10.22 28.51
#